data_AF-A0A2J5PC62-F1
#
_entry.id   AF-A0A2J5PC62-F1
#
_cell.length_a   1.000
_cell.length_b   1.000
_cell.length_c   1.000
_cell.angle_alpha   90.00
_cell.angle_beta   90.00
_cell.angle_gamma   90.00
#
_symmetry.space_group_name_H-M   'P 1'
#
loop_
_entity.id
_entity.type
_entity.pdbx_description
1 polymer ?
#
loop_
_entity_poly.entity_id
_entity_poly.type
_entity_poly.pdbx_seq_one_letter_code
_entity_poly.pdbx_strand_id
1 'polypeptide(L)'
;ALERGDGLRVWFPMPDGSIKSVQPSRLPEHDTAWAMTVHKSQGSEFDHAALILPSRSVPLVTRELVYTAITRAKRQLSIYADEQVLTQAVAARTERRSGLTDIFSAQ
;
A
#
# COMPACT_ATOMS: atom_id res chain seq x y z
N ALA A 1 -23.78 3.16 26.08
CA ALA A 1 -23.70 1.80 25.50
C ALA A 1 -24.70 1.74 24.35
N LEU A 2 -24.26 1.97 23.12
CA LEU A 2 -25.15 1.93 21.96
C LEU A 2 -25.50 0.46 21.72
N GLU A 3 -26.78 0.15 21.86
CA GLU A 3 -27.36 -1.17 21.63
C GLU A 3 -26.86 -1.76 20.29
N ARG A 4 -26.73 -3.09 20.25
CA ARG A 4 -26.58 -3.85 19.00
C ARG A 4 -27.89 -3.74 18.20
N GLY A 5 -28.21 -2.53 17.74
CA GLY A 5 -29.42 -2.27 16.96
C GLY A 5 -29.32 -2.95 15.59
N ASP A 6 -30.45 -3.51 15.15
CA ASP A 6 -30.66 -4.00 13.79
C ASP A 6 -30.32 -2.89 12.77
N GLY A 7 -29.45 -3.21 11.81
CA GLY A 7 -29.05 -2.28 10.75
C GLY A 7 -27.64 -2.53 10.21
N LEU A 8 -27.34 -1.95 9.04
CA LEU A 8 -26.02 -2.02 8.42
C LEU A 8 -24.98 -1.31 9.30
N ARG A 9 -23.83 -1.96 9.54
CA ARG A 9 -22.74 -1.42 10.38
C ARG A 9 -21.38 -1.64 9.75
N VAL A 10 -20.43 -0.79 10.11
CA VAL A 10 -19.00 -0.96 9.83
C VAL A 10 -18.27 -1.32 11.13
N TRP A 11 -17.35 -2.27 11.04
CA TRP A 11 -16.64 -2.83 12.18
C TRP A 11 -15.14 -2.58 12.04
N PHE A 12 -14.53 -2.01 13.07
CA PHE A 12 -13.10 -1.73 13.13
C PHE A 12 -12.47 -2.55 14.26
N PRO A 13 -11.43 -3.36 13.97
CA PRO A 13 -10.60 -3.93 15.02
C PRO A 13 -9.78 -2.81 15.69
N MET A 14 -9.77 -2.81 17.01
CA MET A 14 -9.00 -1.86 17.81
C MET A 14 -7.69 -2.51 18.28
N PRO A 15 -6.64 -1.72 18.62
CA PRO A 15 -5.36 -2.27 19.06
C PRO A 15 -5.43 -3.11 20.34
N ASP A 16 -6.44 -2.88 21.18
CA ASP A 16 -6.71 -3.64 22.41
C ASP A 16 -7.42 -4.98 22.15
N GLY A 17 -7.67 -5.33 20.88
CA GLY A 17 -8.37 -6.54 20.47
C GLY A 17 -9.90 -6.43 20.51
N SER A 18 -10.45 -5.31 20.97
CA SER A 18 -11.90 -5.07 20.90
C SER A 18 -12.34 -4.75 19.46
N ILE A 19 -13.64 -4.94 19.18
CA ILE A 19 -14.22 -4.54 17.90
C ILE A 19 -15.18 -3.39 18.13
N LYS A 20 -14.92 -2.26 17.45
CA LYS A 20 -15.76 -1.07 17.49
C LYS A 20 -16.72 -1.08 16.32
N SER A 21 -18.02 -0.93 16.60
CA SER A 21 -19.04 -0.81 15.56
C SER A 21 -19.45 0.65 15.36
N VAL A 22 -19.59 1.06 14.11
CA VAL A 22 -19.93 2.43 13.69
C VAL A 22 -21.08 2.39 12.69
N GLN A 23 -22.01 3.34 12.80
CA GLN A 23 -23.06 3.53 11.79
C GLN A 23 -22.43 4.11 10.50
N PRO A 24 -22.82 3.65 9.30
CA PRO A 24 -22.24 4.13 8.05
C PRO A 24 -22.26 5.67 7.90
N SER A 25 -23.32 6.33 8.35
CA SER A 25 -23.47 7.80 8.32
C SER A 25 -22.45 8.55 9.18
N ARG A 26 -21.74 7.86 10.08
CA ARG A 26 -20.72 8.44 10.96
C ARG A 26 -19.30 8.18 10.47
N LEU A 27 -19.13 7.49 9.35
CA LEU A 27 -17.81 7.33 8.74
C LEU A 27 -17.36 8.69 8.20
N PRO A 28 -16.08 9.08 8.40
CA PRO A 28 -15.49 10.16 7.62
C PRO A 28 -15.40 9.74 6.13
N GLU A 29 -14.80 10.59 5.30
CA GLU A 29 -14.49 10.25 3.91
C GLU A 29 -13.78 8.89 3.83
N HIS A 30 -14.27 8.02 2.94
CA HIS A 30 -13.83 6.63 2.83
C HIS A 30 -13.92 6.15 1.39
N ASP A 31 -12.98 5.27 1.03
CA ASP A 31 -12.92 4.60 -0.28
C ASP A 31 -13.18 3.10 -0.12
N THR A 32 -13.58 2.44 -1.20
CA THR A 32 -13.52 0.97 -1.27
C THR A 32 -12.06 0.50 -1.27
N ALA A 33 -11.75 -0.55 -0.49
CA ALA A 33 -10.38 -1.03 -0.29
C ALA A 33 -10.08 -2.39 -0.94
N TRP A 34 -10.80 -2.78 -2.00
CA TRP A 34 -10.55 -4.04 -2.73
C TRP A 34 -9.14 -4.09 -3.36
N ALA A 35 -8.67 -2.94 -3.83
CA ALA A 35 -7.31 -2.73 -4.27
C ALA A 35 -6.80 -1.43 -3.65
N MET A 36 -5.52 -1.38 -3.34
CA MET A 36 -4.87 -0.19 -2.79
C MET A 36 -3.56 0.08 -3.50
N THR A 37 -3.12 1.33 -3.47
CA THR A 37 -1.80 1.68 -3.97
C THR A 37 -0.72 1.14 -3.04
N VAL A 38 0.46 0.86 -3.59
CA VAL A 38 1.64 0.47 -2.79
C VAL A 38 1.97 1.52 -1.72
N HIS A 39 1.67 2.80 -1.98
CA HIS A 39 1.84 3.87 -1.00
C HIS A 39 0.88 3.74 0.19
N LYS A 40 -0.41 3.47 -0.06
CA LYS A 40 -1.41 3.30 1.01
C LYS A 40 -1.17 2.03 1.84
N SER A 41 -0.41 1.06 1.35
CA SER A 41 -0.08 -0.18 2.09
C SER A 41 1.18 -0.10 2.96
N GLN A 42 1.87 1.04 2.98
CA GLN A 42 3.07 1.22 3.80
C GLN A 42 2.79 1.00 5.29
N GLY A 43 3.61 0.18 5.95
CA GLY A 43 3.44 -0.19 7.36
C GLY A 43 2.44 -1.31 7.62
N SER A 44 1.72 -1.78 6.59
CA SER A 44 0.85 -2.96 6.67
C SER A 44 1.51 -4.21 6.07
N GLU A 45 1.13 -5.39 6.52
CA GLU A 45 1.58 -6.66 5.94
C GLU A 45 0.39 -7.61 5.79
N PHE A 46 0.45 -8.47 4.76
CA PHE A 46 -0.61 -9.41 4.40
C PHE A 46 -0.03 -10.81 4.24
N ASP A 47 -0.76 -11.84 4.63
CA ASP A 47 -0.29 -13.23 4.46
C ASP A 47 -0.02 -13.55 2.98
N HIS A 48 -0.90 -13.08 2.08
CA HIS A 48 -0.72 -13.11 0.64
C HIS A 48 -0.94 -11.71 0.06
N ALA A 49 0.01 -11.21 -0.74
CA ALA A 49 -0.16 -9.99 -1.53
C ALA A 49 -0.15 -10.30 -3.03
N ALA A 50 -0.98 -9.58 -3.79
CA ALA A 50 -0.99 -9.58 -5.24
C ALA A 50 -0.57 -8.20 -5.77
N LEU A 51 0.56 -8.13 -6.48
CA LEU A 51 1.04 -6.91 -7.13
C LEU A 51 0.57 -6.89 -8.58
N ILE A 52 -0.07 -5.79 -8.98
CA ILE A 52 -0.48 -5.55 -10.36
C ILE A 52 0.30 -4.35 -10.89
N LEU A 53 1.04 -4.55 -11.99
CA LEU A 53 1.73 -3.48 -12.70
C LEU A 53 0.94 -3.09 -13.97
N PRO A 54 1.02 -1.83 -14.41
CA PRO A 54 0.42 -1.43 -15.68
C PRO A 54 1.08 -2.17 -16.86
N SER A 55 0.34 -2.33 -17.95
CA SER A 55 0.84 -2.95 -19.19
C SER A 55 1.85 -2.10 -19.98
N ARG A 56 2.24 -0.94 -19.42
CA ARG A 56 3.25 -0.06 -20.01
C ARG A 56 4.11 0.54 -18.91
N SER A 57 5.36 0.79 -19.26
CA SER A 57 6.30 1.48 -18.38
C SER A 57 5.82 2.90 -18.08
N VAL A 58 5.82 3.27 -16.80
CA VAL A 58 5.51 4.63 -16.35
C VAL A 58 6.52 5.05 -15.29
N PRO A 59 6.88 6.34 -15.18
CA PRO A 59 7.93 6.79 -14.26
C PRO A 59 7.71 6.45 -12.78
N LEU A 60 6.46 6.23 -12.38
CA LEU A 60 6.10 5.87 -11.01
C LEU A 60 6.53 4.45 -10.64
N VAL A 61 6.65 3.54 -11.61
CA VAL A 61 6.95 2.12 -11.36
C VAL A 61 8.47 1.95 -11.31
N THR A 62 9.03 2.13 -10.11
CA THR A 62 10.47 2.03 -9.83
C THR A 62 10.81 0.79 -9.01
N ARG A 63 12.11 0.53 -8.85
CA ARG A 63 12.65 -0.56 -8.03
C ARG A 63 12.15 -0.47 -6.59
N GLU A 64 12.14 0.73 -6.01
CA GLU A 64 11.69 0.94 -4.65
C GLU A 64 10.19 0.63 -4.51
N LEU A 65 9.36 0.99 -5.49
CA LEU A 65 7.93 0.65 -5.49
C LEU A 65 7.72 -0.87 -5.53
N VAL A 66 8.40 -1.56 -6.45
CA VAL A 66 8.32 -3.02 -6.56
C VAL A 66 8.83 -3.69 -5.28
N TYR A 67 9.95 -3.22 -4.73
CA TYR A 67 10.50 -3.71 -3.47
C TYR A 67 9.51 -3.54 -2.30
N THR A 68 8.93 -2.34 -2.15
CA THR A 68 7.92 -2.09 -1.11
C THR A 68 6.74 -3.03 -1.28
N ALA A 69 6.22 -3.22 -2.50
CA ALA A 69 5.13 -4.14 -2.78
C ALA A 69 5.47 -5.59 -2.40
N ILE A 70 6.66 -6.08 -2.75
CA ILE A 70 7.15 -7.42 -2.39
C ILE A 70 7.15 -7.60 -0.87
N THR A 71 7.70 -6.63 -0.13
CA THR A 71 7.78 -6.71 1.35
C THR A 71 6.43 -6.58 2.06
N ARG A 72 5.32 -6.32 1.35
CA ARG A 72 3.98 -6.38 1.95
C ARG A 72 3.49 -7.81 2.14
N ALA A 73 4.05 -8.78 1.43
CA ALA A 73 3.71 -10.19 1.59
C ALA A 73 4.52 -10.85 2.72
N LYS A 74 3.82 -11.48 3.67
CA LYS A 74 4.44 -12.26 4.75
C LYS A 74 4.82 -13.68 4.32
N ARG A 75 3.98 -14.31 3.48
CA ARG A 75 4.13 -15.73 3.11
C ARG A 75 4.07 -15.97 1.61
N GLN A 76 3.16 -15.32 0.90
CA GLN A 76 2.93 -15.55 -0.52
C GLN A 76 2.84 -14.25 -1.30
N LEU A 77 3.42 -14.24 -2.50
CA LEU A 77 3.34 -13.13 -3.43
C LEU A 77 2.89 -13.63 -4.81
N SER A 78 1.96 -12.92 -5.42
CA SER A 78 1.62 -13.06 -6.84
C SER A 78 1.92 -11.75 -7.56
N ILE A 79 2.53 -11.82 -8.75
CA ILE A 79 2.85 -10.64 -9.55
C ILE A 79 2.16 -10.78 -10.90
N TYR A 80 1.38 -9.76 -11.27
CA TYR A 80 0.69 -9.63 -12.54
C TYR A 80 1.32 -8.46 -13.29
N ALA A 81 2.22 -8.76 -14.21
CA ALA A 81 2.98 -7.77 -14.96
C ALA A 81 3.48 -8.38 -16.28
N ASP A 82 3.67 -7.53 -17.29
CA ASP A 82 4.49 -7.87 -18.43
C ASP A 82 5.96 -7.96 -18.01
N GLU A 83 6.67 -8.98 -18.48
CA GLU A 83 8.08 -9.21 -18.13
C GLU A 83 8.93 -7.97 -18.41
N GLN A 84 8.74 -7.34 -19.57
CA GLN A 84 9.46 -6.13 -19.95
C GLN A 84 9.22 -4.97 -18.97
N VAL A 85 7.98 -4.77 -18.50
CA VAL A 85 7.65 -3.71 -17.53
C VAL A 85 8.32 -4.00 -16.20
N LEU A 86 8.27 -5.25 -15.73
CA LEU A 86 8.92 -5.63 -14.47
C LEU A 86 10.45 -5.47 -14.55
N THR A 87 11.09 -5.90 -15.64
CA THR A 87 12.53 -5.73 -15.84
C THR A 87 12.92 -4.25 -15.83
N GLN A 88 12.17 -3.39 -16.52
CA GLN A 88 12.41 -1.95 -16.52
C GLN A 88 12.20 -1.33 -15.13
N ALA A 89 11.15 -1.74 -14.42
CA ALA A 89 10.87 -1.29 -13.06
C ALA A 89 12.03 -1.60 -12.12
N VAL A 90 12.53 -2.84 -12.16
CA VAL A 90 13.66 -3.26 -11.33
C VAL A 90 14.94 -2.53 -11.74
N ALA A 91 15.11 -2.17 -13.01
CA ALA A 91 16.26 -1.36 -13.46
C ALA A 91 16.17 0.12 -13.01
N ALA A 92 14.97 0.71 -12.99
CA ALA A 92 14.74 2.11 -12.65
C ALA A 92 14.87 2.39 -11.15
N ARG A 93 15.82 3.26 -10.76
CA ARG A 93 15.91 3.77 -9.38
C ARG A 93 15.13 5.08 -9.26
N THR A 94 14.49 5.28 -8.11
CA THR A 94 13.84 6.55 -7.79
C THR A 94 14.88 7.66 -7.68
N GLU A 95 14.76 8.70 -8.51
CA GLU A 95 15.57 9.91 -8.39
C GLU A 95 15.15 10.73 -7.18
N ARG A 96 16.10 11.02 -6.29
CA ARG A 96 15.88 11.88 -5.12
C ARG A 96 16.65 13.18 -5.31
N ARG A 97 15.93 14.26 -5.56
CA ARG A 97 16.50 15.60 -5.65
C ARG A 97 16.45 16.25 -4.28
N SER A 98 17.61 16.40 -3.65
CA SER A 98 17.76 17.06 -2.35
C SER A 98 19.16 17.68 -2.25
N GLY A 99 19.31 18.77 -1.50
CA GLY A 99 20.63 19.38 -1.24
C GLY A 99 21.47 18.65 -0.19
N LEU A 100 20.99 17.56 0.41
CA LEU A 100 21.71 16.87 1.49
C LEU A 100 23.06 16.33 1.03
N THR A 101 23.12 15.75 -0.17
CA THR A 101 24.39 15.25 -0.73
C THR A 101 25.42 16.36 -0.89
N ASP A 102 25.01 17.54 -1.38
CA ASP A 102 25.91 18.68 -1.55
C ASP A 102 26.40 19.22 -0.20
N ILE A 103 25.50 19.31 0.80
CA ILE A 103 25.83 19.76 2.16
C ILE A 103 26.86 18.82 2.81
N PHE A 104 26.69 17.51 2.70
CA PHE A 104 27.61 16.52 3.30
C PHE A 104 28.86 16.24 2.47
N SER A 105 28.93 16.67 1.21
CA SER A 105 30.14 16.54 0.37
C SER A 105 31.06 17.76 0.43
N ALA A 106 30.57 18.88 0.97
CA ALA A 106 31.32 20.13 1.15
C ALA A 106 32.00 20.25 2.54
N GLN A 107 31.92 19.21 3.37
CA GLN A 107 32.69 19.02 4.61
C GLN A 107 33.85 18.05 4.37
#